data_AF-A0A382T7U7-F1
#
_entry.id   AF-A0A382T7U7-F1
#
_cell.length_a   1.000
_cell.length_b   1.000
_cell.length_c   1.000
_cell.angle_alpha   90.00
_cell.angle_beta   90.00
_cell.angle_gamma   90.00
#
_symmetry.space_group_name_H-M   'P 1'
#
loop_
_entity.id
_entity.type
_entity.pdbx_description
1 polymer ?
#
loop_
_entity_poly.entity_id
_entity_poly.type
_entity_poly.pdbx_seq_one_letter_code
_entity_poly.pdbx_strand_id
1 'polypeptide(L)' 'MDLKMPSALTTEEWIAKAKAKHGDKYDYSEVEYVNGTTKVKIRCPEHGIFLQTPHTHARPSGGGKCPDCVKAS' A
#
# COMPACT_ATOMS: atom_id res chain seq x y z
N MET A 1 -4.60 30.60 -1.90
CA MET A 1 -5.62 29.87 -1.10
C MET A 1 -5.07 28.47 -0.88
N ASP A 2 -4.13 28.37 0.04
CA ASP A 2 -3.17 27.27 0.11
C ASP A 2 -3.59 26.42 1.30
N LEU A 3 -4.58 25.58 1.04
CA LEU A 3 -5.26 24.77 2.03
C LEU A 3 -4.29 23.76 2.66
N LYS A 4 -4.12 23.94 3.98
CA LYS A 4 -4.15 22.90 5.01
C LYS A 4 -3.19 21.72 4.78
N MET A 5 -2.05 21.75 5.46
CA MET A 5 -1.21 20.58 5.71
C MET A 5 -1.73 19.88 6.98
N PRO A 6 -2.50 18.79 6.91
CA PRO A 6 -2.70 17.95 8.09
C PRO A 6 -1.43 17.11 8.29
N SER A 7 -0.85 17.17 9.50
CA SER A 7 0.30 16.36 9.94
C SER A 7 -0.01 14.86 10.08
N ALA A 8 -0.98 14.34 9.32
CA ALA A 8 -1.41 12.96 9.31
C ALA A 8 -1.39 12.45 7.87
N LEU A 9 -0.54 11.47 7.60
CA LEU A 9 -0.42 10.81 6.30
C LEU A 9 -1.80 10.34 5.83
N THR A 10 -2.29 10.83 4.70
CA THR A 10 -3.59 10.40 4.15
C THR A 10 -3.46 9.13 3.32
N THR A 11 -4.59 8.49 3.00
CA THR A 11 -4.66 7.37 2.05
C THR A 11 -3.96 7.68 0.75
N GLU A 12 -4.22 8.84 0.15
CA GLU A 12 -3.64 9.24 -1.13
C GLU A 12 -2.12 9.41 -1.04
N GLU A 13 -1.62 10.04 0.03
CA GLU A 13 -0.17 10.15 0.27
C GLU A 13 0.50 8.79 0.45
N TRP A 14 -0.16 7.89 1.18
CA TRP A 14 0.34 6.53 1.35
C TRP A 14 0.37 5.78 0.03
N ILE A 15 -0.68 5.89 -0.79
CA ILE A 15 -0.76 5.30 -2.12
C ILE A 15 0.35 5.85 -3.01
N ALA A 16 0.59 7.17 -3.01
CA ALA A 16 1.68 7.78 -3.77
C ALA A 16 3.05 7.24 -3.34
N LYS A 17 3.29 7.08 -2.04
CA LYS A 17 4.52 6.45 -1.51
C LYS A 17 4.64 4.97 -1.87
N ALA A 18 3.54 4.23 -1.80
CA ALA A 18 3.50 2.81 -2.16
C ALA A 18 3.78 2.63 -3.66
N LYS A 19 3.17 3.45 -4.53
CA LYS A 19 3.47 3.53 -5.97
C LYS A 19 4.90 3.95 -6.25
N ALA A 20 5.47 4.91 -5.51
CA ALA A 20 6.87 5.29 -5.70
C ALA A 20 7.85 4.14 -5.38
N LYS A 21 7.50 3.26 -4.43
CA LYS A 21 8.33 2.09 -4.05
C LYS A 21 8.11 0.86 -4.93
N HIS A 22 6.86 0.56 -5.25
CA HIS A 22 6.46 -0.68 -5.94
C HIS A 22 6.07 -0.47 -7.41
N GLY A 23 5.91 0.77 -7.84
CA GLY A 23 5.34 1.15 -9.14
C GLY A 23 3.83 0.93 -9.21
N ASP A 24 3.31 0.80 -10.43
CA ASP A 24 1.92 0.42 -10.72
C ASP A 24 1.70 -1.10 -10.68
N LYS A 25 2.45 -1.83 -9.83
CA LYS A 25 2.29 -3.27 -9.62
C LYS A 25 1.02 -3.64 -8.87
N TYR A 26 0.46 -2.71 -8.11
CA TYR A 26 -0.70 -2.93 -7.27
C TYR A 26 -1.74 -1.83 -7.48
N ASP A 27 -3.00 -2.22 -7.43
CA ASP A 27 -4.14 -1.32 -7.44
C ASP A 27 -4.55 -1.01 -5.99
N TYR A 28 -4.63 0.28 -5.70
CA TYR A 28 -4.96 0.80 -4.37
C TYR A 28 -6.34 1.48 -4.35
N SER A 29 -7.20 1.18 -5.33
CA SER A 29 -8.51 1.84 -5.49
C SER A 29 -9.46 1.58 -4.31
N GLU A 30 -9.28 0.48 -3.58
CA GLU A 30 -10.06 0.13 -2.38
C GLU A 30 -9.22 0.23 -1.08
N VAL A 31 -8.11 0.96 -1.10
CA VAL A 31 -7.30 1.16 0.11
C VAL A 31 -7.90 2.25 0.97
N GLU A 32 -8.10 1.93 2.25
CA GLU A 32 -8.45 2.90 3.29
C GLU A 32 -7.33 2.96 4.33
N TYR A 33 -6.45 3.97 4.22
CA TYR A 33 -5.37 4.16 5.17
C TYR A 33 -5.90 4.84 6.43
N VAL A 34 -5.85 4.13 7.56
CA VAL A 34 -6.18 4.69 8.87
C VAL A 34 -4.91 4.98 9.66
N ASN A 35 -3.94 4.06 9.65
CA ASN A 35 -2.65 4.17 10.34
C ASN A 35 -1.67 3.09 9.84
N GLY A 36 -0.44 3.12 10.36
CA GLY A 36 0.63 2.18 9.98
C GLY A 36 0.38 0.70 10.31
N THR A 37 -0.52 0.40 11.25
CA THR A 37 -0.78 -0.95 11.77
C THR A 37 -2.12 -1.53 11.31
N THR A 38 -3.05 -0.71 10.82
CA THR A 38 -4.32 -1.13 10.25
C THR A 38 -4.07 -1.82 8.91
N LYS A 39 -4.67 -2.99 8.71
CA LYS A 39 -4.57 -3.70 7.44
C LYS A 39 -5.36 -2.95 6.36
N VAL A 40 -4.70 -2.67 5.25
CA VAL A 40 -5.31 -2.11 4.04
C VAL A 40 -5.50 -3.21 3.00
N LYS A 41 -6.54 -3.06 2.17
CA LYS A 41 -6.85 -3.97 1.06
C LYS A 41 -6.10 -3.52 -0.18
N ILE A 42 -5.05 -4.24 -0.53
CA ILE A 42 -4.26 -3.98 -1.73
C ILE A 42 -4.69 -4.98 -2.79
N ARG A 43 -4.97 -4.52 -4.00
CA ARG A 43 -5.34 -5.39 -5.11
C ARG A 43 -4.12 -5.69 -5.96
N CYS A 44 -3.75 -6.96 -6.03
CA CYS A 44 -2.81 -7.45 -7.03
C CYS A 44 -3.58 -7.73 -8.34
N PRO A 45 -3.13 -7.19 -9.48
CA PRO A 45 -3.76 -7.48 -10.77
C PRO A 45 -3.66 -8.96 -11.17
N GLU A 46 -2.64 -9.68 -10.69
CA GLU A 46 -2.41 -11.09 -11.01
C GLU A 46 -3.12 -12.05 -10.05
N HIS A 47 -3.19 -11.72 -8.76
CA HIS A 47 -3.66 -12.64 -7.71
C HIS A 47 -4.96 -12.20 -7.02
N GLY A 48 -5.40 -10.96 -7.22
CA GLY A 48 -6.59 -10.39 -6.57
C GLY A 48 -6.28 -9.61 -5.29
N ILE A 49 -7.31 -9.40 -4.45
CA ILE A 49 -7.24 -8.54 -3.27
C ILE A 49 -6.58 -9.29 -2.11
N PHE A 50 -5.59 -8.65 -1.47
CA PHE A 50 -4.91 -9.14 -0.28
C PHE A 50 -4.83 -8.07 0.80
N LEU A 51 -4.76 -8.51 2.07
CA LEU A 51 -4.72 -7.62 3.22
C LEU A 51 -3.29 -7.49 3.74
N GLN A 52 -2.79 -6.26 3.85
CA GLN A 52 -1.45 -5.99 4.36
C GLN A 52 -1.41 -4.70 5.17
N THR A 53 -0.57 -4.62 6.20
CA THR A 53 -0.42 -3.37 6.95
C THR A 53 0.52 -2.42 6.20
N PRO A 54 0.25 -1.10 6.17
CA PRO A 54 1.12 -0.09 5.59
C PRO A 54 2.56 -0.15 6.07
N HIS A 55 2.77 -0.42 7.36
CA HIS A 55 4.10 -0.57 7.94
C HIS A 55 4.84 -1.77 7.33
N THR A 56 4.18 -2.91 7.16
CA THR A 56 4.79 -4.08 6.51
C THR A 56 4.95 -3.83 5.01
N HIS A 57 3.97 -3.17 4.38
CA HIS A 57 3.99 -2.84 2.96
C HIS A 57 5.17 -1.92 2.57
N ALA A 58 5.49 -0.98 3.47
CA ALA A 58 6.58 -0.02 3.30
C ALA A 58 7.97 -0.62 3.54
N ARG A 59 8.08 -1.87 4.06
CA ARG A 59 9.37 -2.51 4.32
C ARG A 59 10.01 -3.00 3.01
N PRO A 60 11.34 -2.81 2.84
CA PRO A 60 12.05 -3.24 1.63
C PRO A 60 12.17 -4.77 1.51
N SER A 61 12.19 -5.48 2.63
CA SER A 61 12.50 -6.92 2.68
C SER A 61 11.23 -7.77 2.74
N GLY A 62 10.76 -8.25 1.59
CA GLY A 62 9.77 -9.35 1.44
C GLY A 62 8.33 -9.08 1.89
N GLY A 63 8.13 -8.24 2.91
CA GLY A 63 6.82 -7.92 3.47
C GLY A 63 5.98 -6.99 2.61
N GLY A 64 6.61 -6.27 1.66
CA GLY A 64 5.95 -5.28 0.81
C GLY A 64 5.13 -5.82 -0.35
N LYS A 65 5.14 -7.12 -0.59
CA LYS A 65 4.69 -7.72 -1.84
C LYS A 65 3.47 -8.60 -1.61
N CYS A 66 2.74 -8.86 -2.69
CA CYS A 66 1.69 -9.87 -2.68
C CYS A 66 2.30 -11.25 -2.35
N PRO A 67 1.78 -11.97 -1.34
CA PRO A 67 2.35 -13.25 -0.90
C PRO A 67 2.37 -14.31 -2.00
N ASP A 68 1.36 -14.32 -2.88
CA ASP A 68 1.29 -15.25 -4.00
C ASP A 68 2.34 -14.94 -5.08
N CYS A 69 2.60 -13.66 -5.35
CA CYS A 69 3.67 -13.22 -6.25
C CYS A 69 5.07 -13.60 -5.72
N VAL A 70 5.25 -13.67 -4.40
CA VAL A 70 6.53 -14.07 -3.77
C VAL A 70 6.73 -15.59 -3.79
N LYS A 71 5.66 -16.39 -3.77
CA LYS A 71 5.77 -17.87 -3.79
C LYS A 71 6.01 -18.46 -5.18
N ALA A 72 5.84 -17.68 -6.25
CA ALA A 72 5.97 -18.15 -7.63
C ALA A 72 7.42 -18.25 -8.14
N SER A 73 8.41 -18.48 -7.26
CA SER A 73 9.85 -18.65 -7.61
C SER A 73 10.37 -20.01 -7.19
#